data_AF-A0A920KFC1-F1
#
_entry.id   AF-A0A920KFC1-F1
#
_cell.length_a   1.000
_cell.length_b   1.000
_cell.length_c   1.000
_cell.angle_alpha   90.00
_cell.angle_beta   90.00
_cell.angle_gamma   90.00
#
_symmetry.space_group_name_H-M   'P 1'
#
loop_
_entity.id
_entity.type
_entity.pdbx_description
1 polymer ?
#
loop_
_entity_poly.entity_id
_entity_poly.type
_entity_poly.pdbx_seq_one_letter_code
_entity_poly.pdbx_strand_id
1 'polypeptide(L)'
;MEHLDAATLDEFISFYHKFYVPENAILSIAGDIDVPATKKLIKAYFGPIPRGKEKIAQINIVEPPLAAEIRDTILDDVQLPGVMMA
;
A
#
# COMPACT_ATOMS: atom_id res chain seq x y z
N MET A 1 6.54 -14.40 -18.14
CA MET A 1 7.94 -14.75 -17.80
C MET A 1 8.90 -13.88 -18.60
N GLU A 2 8.77 -13.76 -19.93
CA GLU A 2 9.67 -12.92 -20.76
C GLU A 2 9.88 -11.47 -20.28
N HIS A 3 8.85 -10.79 -19.75
CA HIS A 3 9.00 -9.42 -19.24
C HIS A 3 9.71 -9.31 -17.89
N LEU A 4 9.78 -10.39 -17.11
CA LEU A 4 10.49 -10.41 -15.83
C LEU A 4 11.98 -10.68 -16.03
N ASP A 5 12.34 -11.50 -17.02
CA ASP A 5 13.72 -11.89 -17.32
C ASP A 5 14.48 -10.83 -18.16
N ALA A 6 13.75 -9.90 -18.80
CA ALA A 6 14.33 -8.84 -19.62
C ALA A 6 14.81 -7.61 -18.83
N ALA A 7 14.46 -7.51 -17.54
CA ALA A 7 14.76 -6.34 -16.74
C ALA A 7 16.26 -6.29 -16.38
N THR A 8 16.88 -5.16 -16.67
CA THR A 8 18.31 -4.91 -16.40
C THR A 8 18.50 -4.28 -15.02
N LEU A 9 19.67 -4.50 -14.40
CA LEU A 9 20.01 -3.90 -13.11
C LEU A 9 19.89 -2.36 -13.13
N ASP A 10 20.29 -1.73 -14.23
CA ASP A 10 20.23 -0.28 -14.39
C ASP A 10 18.78 0.25 -14.41
N GLU A 11 17.84 -0.50 -14.98
CA GLU A 11 16.42 -0.17 -14.92
C GLU A 11 15.88 -0.24 -13.49
N PHE A 12 16.30 -1.24 -12.70
CA PHE A 12 15.90 -1.34 -11.29
C PHE A 12 16.47 -0.19 -10.44
N ILE A 13 17.74 0.16 -10.63
CA ILE A 13 18.37 1.28 -9.92
C ILE A 13 17.68 2.59 -10.30
N SER A 14 17.40 2.79 -11.59
CA SER A 14 16.70 3.97 -12.10
C SER A 14 15.27 4.05 -11.53
N PHE A 15 14.56 2.92 -11.49
CA PHE A 15 13.23 2.82 -10.90
C PHE A 15 13.26 3.15 -9.40
N TYR A 16 14.22 2.61 -8.66
CA TYR A 16 14.39 2.90 -7.24
C TYR A 16 14.60 4.40 -6.99
N HIS A 17 15.54 5.03 -7.70
CA HIS A 17 15.79 6.46 -7.55
C HIS A 17 14.59 7.34 -7.93
N LYS A 18 13.75 6.88 -8.85
CA LYS A 18 12.56 7.59 -9.29
C LYS A 18 11.39 7.48 -8.31
N PHE A 19 11.12 6.29 -7.79
CA PHE A 19 9.88 6.01 -7.05
C PHE A 19 10.07 5.92 -5.52
N TYR A 20 11.27 5.61 -5.02
CA TYR A 20 11.56 5.52 -3.58
C TYR A 20 12.02 6.87 -3.04
N VAL A 21 11.12 7.85 -3.09
CA VAL A 21 11.34 9.23 -2.64
C VAL A 21 10.32 9.62 -1.56
N PRO A 22 10.64 10.54 -0.63
CA PRO A 22 9.78 10.84 0.51
C PRO A 22 8.42 11.43 0.13
N GLU A 23 8.30 12.08 -1.03
CA GLU A 23 7.03 12.61 -1.55
C GLU A 23 6.10 11.53 -2.15
N ASN A 24 6.58 10.29 -2.26
CA ASN A 24 5.83 9.12 -2.76
C ASN A 24 5.70 8.02 -1.70
N ALA A 25 5.99 8.32 -0.43
CA ALA A 25 5.98 7.36 0.66
C ALA A 25 4.96 7.75 1.73
N ILE A 26 4.33 6.74 2.35
CA ILE A 26 3.43 6.92 3.49
C ILE A 26 4.03 6.18 4.69
N LEU A 27 4.25 6.88 5.79
CA LEU A 27 4.68 6.30 7.06
C LEU A 27 3.47 6.11 7.97
N SER A 28 3.09 4.85 8.22
CA SER A 28 2.04 4.48 9.17
C SER A 28 2.65 3.98 10.47
N ILE A 29 2.23 4.55 11.60
CA ILE A 29 2.65 4.13 12.95
C ILE A 29 1.39 4.01 13.79
N ALA A 30 1.18 2.83 14.38
CA ALA A 30 0.01 2.52 15.19
C ALA A 30 0.42 1.70 16.42
N GLY A 31 -0.28 1.92 17.54
CA GLY A 31 -0.05 1.27 18.83
C GLY A 31 -0.19 2.24 20.00
N ASP A 32 0.25 1.80 21.18
CA ASP A 32 0.38 2.67 22.35
C ASP A 32 1.67 3.50 22.22
N ILE A 33 1.53 4.72 21.69
CA ILE A 33 2.65 5.60 21.37
C ILE A 33 2.49 6.97 22.01
N ASP A 34 3.60 7.51 22.50
CA ASP A 34 3.69 8.93 22.82
C ASP A 34 3.92 9.74 21.53
N VAL A 35 2.89 10.49 21.11
CA VAL A 35 2.91 11.26 19.86
C VAL A 35 4.04 12.30 19.81
N PRO A 36 4.25 13.14 20.85
CA PRO A 36 5.42 14.01 20.96
C PRO A 36 6.77 13.33 20.73
N ALA A 37 7.10 12.27 21.48
CA ALA A 37 8.36 11.55 21.32
C ALA A 37 8.48 10.93 19.92
N THR A 38 7.40 10.34 19.43
CA THR A 38 7.36 9.70 18.09
C THR A 38 7.64 10.73 17.00
N LYS A 39 7.03 11.92 17.04
CA LYS A 39 7.31 12.99 16.07
C LYS A 39 8.77 13.46 16.09
N LYS A 40 9.40 13.49 17.26
CA LYS A 40 10.83 13.81 17.39
C LYS A 40 11.71 12.78 16.69
N LEU A 41 11.40 11.48 16.87
CA LEU A 41 12.10 10.39 16.20
C LEU A 41 11.88 10.44 14.68
N ILE A 42 10.64 10.66 14.23
CA ILE A 42 10.33 10.80 12.79
C ILE A 42 11.19 11.91 12.17
N LYS A 43 11.28 13.07 12.83
CA LYS A 43 12.11 14.18 12.33
C LYS A 43 13.60 13.84 12.33
N ALA A 44 14.09 13.13 13.34
CA ALA A 44 15.49 12.74 13.44
C ALA A 44 15.89 11.74 12.33
N TYR A 45 15.05 10.74 12.06
CA TYR A 45 15.38 9.67 11.11
C TYR A 45 15.00 9.98 9.67
N PHE A 46 13.84 10.59 9.44
CA PHE A 46 13.32 10.84 8.09
C PHE A 46 13.45 12.29 7.64
N GLY A 47 13.66 13.24 8.55
CA GLY A 47 13.80 14.66 8.22
C GLY A 47 14.98 15.00 7.31
N PRO A 48 16.16 14.36 7.43
CA PRO A 48 17.29 14.63 6.55
C PRO A 48 17.14 14.09 5.12
N ILE A 49 16.12 13.27 4.84
CA ILE A 49 15.94 12.64 3.53
C ILE A 49 15.55 13.73 2.52
N PRO A 50 16.34 13.93 1.44
CA PRO A 50 16.05 14.95 0.45
C PRO A 50 14.82 14.58 -0.38
N ARG A 51 14.16 15.61 -0.89
CA ARG A 51 13.08 15.45 -1.88
C ARG A 51 13.59 14.76 -3.15
N GLY A 52 12.71 14.00 -3.81
CA GLY A 52 12.96 13.45 -5.13
C GLY A 52 13.29 14.53 -6.17
N LYS A 53 14.09 14.17 -7.18
CA LYS A 53 14.48 15.08 -8.26
C LYS A 53 13.45 15.13 -9.39
N GLU A 54 12.68 14.06 -9.55
CA GLU A 54 11.72 13.88 -10.64
C GLU A 54 10.29 14.06 -10.13
N LYS A 55 9.44 14.66 -10.96
CA LYS A 55 8.00 14.69 -10.69
C LYS A 55 7.41 13.31 -10.98
N ILE A 56 6.71 12.76 -10.00
CA ILE A 56 5.95 11.52 -10.16
C ILE A 56 4.59 11.87 -10.75
N ALA A 57 4.20 11.14 -11.80
CA ALA A 57 2.90 11.32 -12.44
C ALA A 57 1.79 10.89 -11.48
N GLN A 58 0.84 11.79 -11.23
CA GLN A 58 -0.37 11.44 -10.49
C GLN A 58 -1.33 10.72 -11.44
N ILE A 59 -1.73 9.51 -11.05
CA ILE A 59 -2.74 8.76 -11.80
C ILE A 59 -4.10 9.14 -11.21
N ASN A 60 -4.84 10.00 -11.91
CA ASN A 60 -6.20 10.35 -11.53
C ASN A 60 -7.17 9.30 -12.07
N ILE A 61 -7.29 8.19 -11.34
CA ILE A 61 -8.33 7.20 -11.58
C ILE A 61 -9.58 7.67 -10.84
N VAL A 62 -10.58 8.14 -11.58
CA VAL A 62 -11.89 8.43 -11.00
C VAL A 62 -12.69 7.14 -11.07
N GLU A 63 -12.83 6.47 -9.92
CA GLU A 63 -13.71 5.31 -9.82
C GLU A 63 -15.15 5.77 -10.10
N PRO A 64 -15.88 5.12 -11.02
CA PRO A 64 -17.27 5.46 -11.27
C PRO A 64 -18.09 5.21 -10.01
N PRO A 65 -19.13 6.02 -9.73
CA PRO A 65 -19.99 5.79 -8.58
C PRO A 65 -20.62 4.39 -8.68
N LEU A 66 -20.63 3.66 -7.57
CA LEU A 66 -21.32 2.38 -7.46
C LEU A 66 -22.80 2.60 -7.80
N ALA A 67 -23.31 1.91 -8.82
CA ALA A 67 -24.67 2.14 -9.32
C ALA A 67 -25.75 1.68 -8.32
N ALA A 68 -25.51 0.59 -7.62
CA ALA A 68 -26.40 0.03 -6.60
C ALA A 68 -25.65 -0.97 -5.72
N GLU A 69 -26.23 -1.32 -4.57
CA GLU A 69 -25.81 -2.46 -3.77
C GLU A 69 -26.07 -3.77 -4.54
N ILE A 70 -25.03 -4.57 -4.75
CA ILE A 70 -25.15 -5.94 -5.29
C ILE A 70 -25.09 -6.89 -4.10
N ARG A 71 -26.17 -7.62 -3.85
CA ARG A 71 -26.18 -8.75 -2.91
C ARG A 71 -26.22 -10.04 -3.70
N ASP A 72 -25.29 -10.93 -3.40
CA ASP A 72 -25.30 -12.29 -3.95
C ASP A 72 -25.32 -13.29 -2.80
N THR A 73 -26.03 -14.40 -2.99
CA THR A 73 -26.07 -15.52 -2.04
C THR A 73 -25.39 -16.70 -2.70
N ILE A 74 -24.14 -16.93 -2.32
CA ILE A 74 -23.37 -18.07 -2.81
C ILE A 74 -23.76 -19.28 -1.95
N LEU A 75 -24.41 -20.26 -2.57
CA LEU A 75 -24.67 -21.57 -1.96
C LEU A 75 -23.42 -22.42 -2.13
N ASP A 76 -22.77 -22.77 -1.02
CA ASP A 76 -21.65 -23.71 -0.99
C ASP A 76 -22.13 -25.05 -0.41
N ASP A 77 -21.61 -26.16 -0.94
CA ASP A 77 -21.94 -27.53 -0.48
C ASP A 77 -21.05 -27.90 0.71
N VAL A 78 -21.09 -27.06 1.74
CA VAL A 78 -20.31 -27.26 2.97
C VAL A 78 -21.12 -28.07 3.97
N GLN A 79 -20.50 -29.11 4.53
CA GLN A 79 -21.09 -29.87 5.63
C GLN A 79 -21.28 -28.94 6.84
N LEU A 80 -22.54 -28.71 7.23
CA LEU A 80 -22.84 -28.00 8.47
C LEU A 80 -22.40 -28.86 9.67
N PRO A 81 -21.76 -28.27 10.70
CA PRO A 81 -21.52 -28.97 11.96
C PRO A 81 -22.86 -29.40 12.57
N GLY A 82 -23.00 -30.69 12.90
CA GLY A 82 -24.20 -31.22 13.54
C GLY A 82 -24.39 -30.60 14.92
N VAL A 83 -25.46 -29.81 15.09
CA VAL A 83 -25.88 -29.30 16.40
C VAL A 83 -26.83 -30.33 17.01
N MET A 84 -26.39 -31.04 18.06
CA MET A 84 -27.26 -31.86 18.89
C MET A 84 -27.67 -31.04 20.13
N MET A 85 -28.97 -30.79 20.30
CA MET A 85 -29.54 -30.23 21.53
C MET A 85 -30.08 -31.38 22.38
N ALA A 86 -29.62 -31.47 23.63
CA ALA A 86 -30.11 -32.40 24.64
C ALA A 86 -31.23 -31.78 25.48
#